data_AF-A0ABD6BV37-F1
#
_entry.id   AF-A0ABD6BV37-F1
#
_cell.length_a   1.000
_cell.length_b   1.000
_cell.length_c   1.000
_cell.angle_alpha   90.00
_cell.angle_beta   90.00
_cell.angle_gamma   90.00
#
_symmetry.space_group_name_H-M   'P 1'
#
loop_
_entity.id
_entity.type
_entity.pdbx_description
1 polymer ?
#
loop_
_entity_poly.entity_id
_entity_poly.type
_entity_poly.pdbx_seq_one_letter_code
_entity_poly.pdbx_strand_id
1 'polypeptide(L)'
;MSLKPYVEALLSPHEFGDWTPSLRAAIGAIVLLCVLNGASVAYAGDVITNEVSGTVTVDNPERPPDTFCEGSTFDYDGCDEPKTIEKPLRPAADGAVGRMAVKAVLAPIAWVALLGSLLVLGTGNAGGRDREAVDAFRRGALVASIAAIPGVLRYAVRPVVVSRGLPDWTYPNSIDGVEAAAVDALFPNEPAWAAIVLVSALWTAMVVFGGTRGVFETTDGLAGVVAAIAFVTVAASVPLTNGGWIGLPSLLGIFLTVVGVLGFLASGAYISVSKSFELIGFGGTEEVRPEPWYVGLHRFGAFVVVVAGYLATDGVALT
;
A
#
# COMPACT_ATOMS: atom_id res chain seq x y z
N MET A 1 -29.02 -22.13 14.18
CA MET A 1 -28.05 -21.29 14.90
C MET A 1 -27.91 -20.01 14.10
N SER A 2 -28.23 -18.84 14.67
CA SER A 2 -27.98 -17.56 14.00
C SER A 2 -26.47 -17.40 13.82
N LEU A 3 -26.06 -16.95 12.64
CA LEU A 3 -24.66 -16.66 12.36
C LEU A 3 -24.26 -15.46 13.23
N LYS A 4 -22.97 -15.36 13.57
CA LYS A 4 -22.51 -14.18 14.30
C LYS A 4 -22.57 -12.97 13.36
N PRO A 5 -22.91 -11.76 13.86
CA PRO A 5 -23.13 -10.58 13.01
C PRO A 5 -21.99 -10.24 12.05
N TYR A 6 -20.74 -10.53 12.43
CA TYR A 6 -19.58 -10.29 11.56
C TYR A 6 -19.50 -11.27 10.36
N VAL A 7 -20.04 -12.49 10.51
CA VAL A 7 -20.12 -13.46 9.41
C VAL A 7 -21.26 -13.08 8.48
N GLU A 8 -22.40 -12.65 9.03
CA GLU A 8 -23.52 -12.12 8.26
C GLU A 8 -23.09 -10.89 7.47
N ALA A 9 -22.36 -9.95 8.06
CA ALA A 9 -21.82 -8.79 7.34
C ALA A 9 -20.88 -9.17 6.17
N LEU A 10 -20.11 -10.25 6.31
CA LEU A 10 -19.23 -10.74 5.23
C LEU A 10 -20.00 -11.49 4.13
N LEU A 11 -21.06 -12.22 4.47
CA LEU A 11 -21.82 -13.06 3.53
C LEU A 11 -23.06 -12.38 2.94
N SER A 12 -23.61 -11.38 3.63
CA SER A 12 -24.85 -10.67 3.31
C SER A 12 -24.65 -9.17 3.54
N PRO A 13 -23.93 -8.47 2.63
CA PRO A 13 -23.53 -7.08 2.83
C PRO A 13 -24.69 -6.09 2.98
N HIS A 14 -25.91 -6.47 2.58
CA HIS A 14 -27.10 -5.64 2.71
C HIS A 14 -27.54 -5.42 4.17
N GLU A 15 -27.08 -6.24 5.12
CA GLU A 15 -27.44 -6.16 6.54
C GLU A 15 -26.44 -5.32 7.39
N PHE A 16 -25.49 -4.64 6.74
CA PHE A 16 -24.47 -3.82 7.42
C PHE A 16 -25.03 -2.68 8.29
N GLY A 17 -26.28 -2.26 8.07
CA GLY A 17 -26.89 -1.12 8.78
C GLY A 17 -26.98 -1.33 10.29
N ASP A 18 -27.21 -2.57 10.73
CA ASP A 18 -27.48 -2.86 12.16
C ASP A 18 -26.21 -3.18 12.95
N TRP A 19 -25.08 -3.39 12.29
CA TRP A 19 -23.84 -3.81 12.93
C TRP A 19 -22.61 -3.07 12.39
N THR A 20 -21.92 -2.35 13.28
CA THR A 20 -20.59 -1.80 13.01
C THR A 20 -19.56 -2.49 13.90
N PRO A 21 -18.38 -2.87 13.37
CA PRO A 21 -17.35 -3.50 14.19
C PRO A 21 -16.83 -2.50 15.23
N SER A 22 -16.49 -3.00 16.41
CA SER A 22 -15.77 -2.17 17.39
C SER A 22 -14.40 -1.75 16.83
N LEU A 23 -13.92 -0.57 17.23
CA LEU A 23 -12.60 -0.08 16.82
C LEU A 23 -11.47 -1.07 17.13
N ARG A 24 -11.54 -1.77 18.27
CA ARG A 24 -10.56 -2.78 18.66
C ARG A 24 -10.57 -3.97 17.70
N ALA A 25 -11.74 -4.42 17.27
CA ALA A 25 -11.87 -5.51 16.31
C ALA A 25 -11.31 -5.10 14.94
N ALA A 26 -11.59 -3.88 14.48
CA ALA A 26 -11.04 -3.34 13.23
C ALA A 26 -9.51 -3.25 13.27
N ILE A 27 -8.93 -2.72 14.35
CA ILE A 27 -7.47 -2.67 14.54
C ILE A 27 -6.89 -4.09 14.54
N GLY A 28 -7.49 -5.02 15.27
CA GLY A 28 -7.04 -6.42 15.32
C GLY A 28 -7.09 -7.10 13.95
N ALA A 29 -8.14 -6.86 13.18
CA ALA A 29 -8.27 -7.39 11.81
C ALA A 29 -7.19 -6.82 10.89
N ILE A 30 -6.94 -5.51 10.93
CA ILE A 30 -5.90 -4.87 10.11
C ILE A 30 -4.51 -5.41 10.48
N VAL A 31 -4.17 -5.46 11.77
CA VAL A 31 -2.88 -6.00 12.23
C VAL A 31 -2.70 -7.45 11.76
N LEU A 32 -3.75 -8.28 11.85
CA LEU A 32 -3.71 -9.65 11.34
C LEU A 32 -3.48 -9.69 9.82
N LEU A 33 -4.16 -8.84 9.04
CA LEU A 33 -3.97 -8.75 7.60
C LEU A 33 -2.55 -8.30 7.22
N CYS A 34 -1.98 -7.35 7.97
CA CYS A 34 -0.58 -6.93 7.80
C CYS A 34 0.39 -8.08 8.01
N VAL A 35 0.21 -8.84 9.11
CA VAL A 35 1.06 -10.01 9.41
C VAL A 35 0.89 -11.10 8.35
N LEU A 36 -0.34 -11.42 7.95
CA LEU A 36 -0.61 -12.44 6.94
C LEU A 36 -0.05 -12.07 5.57
N ASN A 37 -0.17 -10.82 5.15
CA ASN A 37 0.39 -10.38 3.87
C ASN A 37 1.92 -10.37 3.88
N GLY A 38 2.52 -9.84 4.94
CA GLY A 38 3.98 -9.86 5.14
C GLY A 38 4.54 -11.28 5.16
N ALA A 39 3.92 -12.17 5.94
CA ALA A 39 4.29 -13.59 6.00
C ALA A 39 4.13 -14.27 4.64
N SER A 40 3.03 -14.02 3.93
CA SER A 40 2.79 -14.55 2.58
C SER A 40 3.90 -14.18 1.59
N VAL A 41 4.30 -12.89 1.54
CA VAL A 41 5.43 -12.46 0.71
C VAL A 41 6.75 -13.07 1.18
N ALA A 42 7.01 -13.10 2.49
CA ALA A 42 8.24 -13.68 3.02
C ALA A 42 8.38 -15.18 2.69
N TYR A 43 7.30 -15.96 2.84
CA TYR A 43 7.30 -17.39 2.49
C TYR A 43 7.45 -17.62 0.99
N ALA A 44 6.72 -16.88 0.16
CA ALA A 44 6.89 -16.96 -1.29
C ALA A 44 8.33 -16.56 -1.71
N GLY A 45 8.87 -15.55 -1.04
CA GLY A 45 10.22 -15.05 -1.20
C GLY A 45 11.32 -16.04 -0.86
N ASP A 46 11.21 -16.73 0.27
CA ASP A 46 12.15 -17.79 0.65
C ASP A 46 12.18 -18.90 -0.41
N VAL A 47 11.01 -19.30 -0.91
CA VAL A 47 10.89 -20.30 -1.99
C VAL A 47 11.58 -19.82 -3.27
N ILE A 48 11.41 -18.55 -3.68
CA ILE A 48 12.10 -17.96 -4.84
C ILE A 48 13.62 -17.91 -4.64
N THR A 49 14.09 -17.40 -3.50
CA THR A 49 15.52 -17.17 -3.24
C THR A 49 16.31 -18.47 -3.09
N ASN A 50 15.65 -19.57 -2.72
CA ASN A 50 16.25 -20.91 -2.69
C ASN A 50 16.55 -21.46 -4.10
N GLU A 51 15.84 -21.01 -5.13
CA GLU A 51 16.11 -21.36 -6.54
C GLU A 51 17.21 -20.48 -7.16
N VAL A 52 17.60 -19.40 -6.49
CA VAL A 52 18.69 -18.52 -6.96
C VAL A 52 20.04 -19.11 -6.57
N SER A 53 20.88 -19.35 -7.57
CA SER A 53 22.22 -19.89 -7.43
C SER A 53 23.20 -19.18 -8.37
N GLY A 54 24.50 -19.42 -8.17
CA GLY A 54 25.56 -18.83 -8.97
C GLY A 54 26.09 -17.50 -8.44
N THR A 55 27.11 -17.01 -9.14
CA THR A 55 27.82 -15.76 -8.87
C THR A 55 27.96 -14.96 -10.16
N VAL A 56 28.10 -13.65 -10.01
CA VAL A 56 28.42 -12.74 -11.10
C VAL A 56 29.68 -11.96 -10.74
N THR A 57 30.58 -11.85 -11.71
CA THR A 57 31.76 -11.01 -11.64
C THR A 57 31.34 -9.54 -11.70
N VAL A 58 31.65 -8.76 -10.67
CA VAL A 58 31.43 -7.31 -10.64
C VAL A 58 32.72 -6.58 -10.30
N ASP A 59 32.81 -5.30 -10.66
CA ASP A 59 33.92 -4.44 -10.24
C ASP A 59 33.98 -4.36 -8.71
N ASN A 60 35.19 -4.42 -8.16
CA ASN A 60 35.41 -4.36 -6.72
C ASN A 60 35.25 -2.91 -6.23
N PRO A 61 34.21 -2.58 -5.43
CA PRO A 61 34.01 -1.21 -4.96
C PRO A 61 35.08 -0.76 -3.96
N GLU A 62 35.79 -1.71 -3.33
CA GLU A 62 36.88 -1.41 -2.38
C GLU A 62 38.19 -1.04 -3.09
N ARG A 63 38.31 -1.33 -4.39
CA ARG A 63 39.48 -0.95 -5.19
C ARG A 63 39.23 0.42 -5.85
N PRO A 64 40.12 1.40 -5.67
CA PRO A 64 40.03 2.66 -6.39
C PRO A 64 40.05 2.47 -7.93
N PRO A 65 39.44 3.37 -8.71
CA PRO A 65 39.49 3.30 -10.17
C PRO A 65 40.92 3.24 -10.71
N ASP A 66 41.15 2.51 -11.81
CA ASP A 66 42.50 2.27 -12.36
C ASP A 66 43.29 3.56 -12.65
N THR A 67 42.61 4.69 -12.90
CA THR A 67 43.23 6.01 -13.07
C THR A 67 44.03 6.47 -11.85
N PHE A 68 43.68 5.99 -10.65
CA PHE A 68 44.37 6.30 -9.40
C PHE A 68 45.47 5.27 -9.08
N CYS A 69 45.30 4.02 -9.48
CA CYS A 69 46.26 2.94 -9.18
C CYS A 69 47.40 2.80 -10.21
N GLU A 70 47.20 3.12 -11.49
CA GLU A 70 48.21 2.88 -12.55
C GLU A 70 49.03 4.14 -12.92
N GLY A 71 48.70 5.31 -12.35
CA GLY A 71 49.26 6.60 -12.80
C GLY A 71 49.66 7.60 -11.70
N SER A 72 49.54 7.25 -10.42
CA SER A 72 49.84 8.17 -9.33
C SER A 72 51.20 7.89 -8.70
N THR A 73 51.91 8.95 -8.30
CA THR A 73 53.18 8.85 -7.53
C THR A 73 52.92 8.58 -6.04
N PHE A 74 51.64 8.46 -5.66
CA PHE A 74 51.17 8.28 -4.30
C PHE A 74 50.59 6.87 -4.17
N ASP A 75 51.07 6.12 -3.19
CA ASP A 75 50.54 4.79 -2.88
C ASP A 75 49.16 4.98 -2.23
N TYR A 76 48.09 4.67 -2.97
CA TYR A 76 46.72 4.70 -2.45
C TYR A 76 46.37 3.34 -1.88
N ASP A 77 45.93 3.31 -0.62
CA ASP A 77 45.43 2.10 0.02
C ASP A 77 44.33 1.44 -0.83
N GLY A 78 44.42 0.12 -1.02
CA GLY A 78 43.42 -0.68 -1.75
C GLY A 78 43.74 -0.93 -3.24
N CYS A 79 44.84 -0.43 -3.79
CA CYS A 79 45.24 -0.75 -5.17
C CYS A 79 45.70 -2.20 -5.39
N ASP A 80 46.07 -2.90 -4.31
CA ASP A 80 46.41 -4.34 -4.32
C ASP A 80 45.17 -5.26 -4.36
N GLU A 81 43.97 -4.72 -4.10
CA GLU A 81 42.73 -5.47 -4.18
C GLU A 81 42.41 -5.89 -5.64
N PRO A 82 41.76 -7.04 -5.86
CA PRO A 82 41.45 -7.51 -7.20
C PRO A 82 40.50 -6.54 -7.92
N LYS A 83 40.67 -6.39 -9.25
CA LYS A 83 39.82 -5.52 -10.09
C LYS A 83 38.35 -5.91 -10.02
N THR A 84 38.08 -7.20 -9.97
CA THR A 84 36.72 -7.76 -9.91
C THR A 84 36.58 -8.78 -8.79
N ILE A 85 35.36 -8.92 -8.29
CA ILE A 85 34.97 -9.89 -7.26
C ILE A 85 33.74 -10.66 -7.71
N GLU A 86 33.65 -11.91 -7.29
CA GLU A 86 32.46 -12.73 -7.48
C GLU A 86 31.42 -12.39 -6.40
N LYS A 87 30.26 -11.88 -6.81
CA LYS A 87 29.14 -11.65 -5.89
C LYS A 87 28.08 -12.73 -6.05
N PRO A 88 27.63 -13.38 -4.96
CA PRO A 88 26.52 -14.31 -5.01
C PRO A 88 25.23 -13.58 -5.38
N LEU A 89 24.42 -14.21 -6.25
CA LEU A 89 23.14 -13.65 -6.68
C LEU A 89 22.05 -13.75 -5.61
N ARG A 90 22.10 -14.79 -4.77
CA ARG A 90 21.06 -15.08 -3.76
C ARG A 90 20.83 -13.94 -2.75
N PRO A 91 21.86 -13.32 -2.14
CA PRO A 91 21.65 -12.20 -1.22
C PRO A 91 21.01 -10.97 -1.87
N ALA A 92 21.25 -10.74 -3.17
CA ALA A 92 20.60 -9.65 -3.89
C ALA A 92 19.09 -9.93 -4.03
N ALA A 93 18.73 -11.13 -4.48
CA ALA A 93 17.33 -11.57 -4.56
C ALA A 93 16.63 -11.51 -3.19
N ASP A 94 17.29 -12.00 -2.13
CA ASP A 94 16.77 -11.98 -0.75
C ASP A 94 16.54 -10.54 -0.26
N GLY A 95 17.50 -9.65 -0.49
CA GLY A 95 17.34 -8.23 -0.19
C GLY A 95 16.16 -7.58 -0.91
N ALA A 96 15.95 -7.90 -2.19
CA ALA A 96 14.84 -7.37 -2.98
C ALA A 96 13.47 -7.87 -2.48
N VAL A 97 13.36 -9.17 -2.24
CA VAL A 97 12.17 -9.81 -1.67
C VAL A 97 11.87 -9.29 -0.25
N GLY A 98 12.90 -9.13 0.59
CA GLY A 98 12.77 -8.60 1.94
C GLY A 98 12.18 -7.19 1.98
N ARG A 99 12.56 -6.32 1.03
CA ARG A 99 11.94 -4.99 0.86
C ARG A 99 10.45 -5.09 0.52
N MET A 100 10.07 -6.06 -0.31
CA MET A 100 8.67 -6.32 -0.66
C MET A 100 7.86 -6.85 0.52
N ALA A 101 8.45 -7.69 1.37
CA ALA A 101 7.79 -8.18 2.59
C ALA A 101 7.42 -7.02 3.53
N VAL A 102 8.31 -6.03 3.70
CA VAL A 102 8.02 -4.82 4.49
C VAL A 102 6.89 -4.00 3.86
N LYS A 103 6.92 -3.78 2.54
CA LYS A 103 5.81 -3.10 1.84
C LYS A 103 4.48 -3.86 2.00
N ALA A 104 4.52 -5.19 1.96
CA ALA A 104 3.33 -6.04 2.10
C ALA A 104 2.69 -5.92 3.48
N VAL A 105 3.48 -5.77 4.55
CA VAL A 105 2.97 -5.49 5.90
C VAL A 105 2.20 -4.17 5.93
N LEU A 106 2.63 -3.17 5.18
CA LEU A 106 2.09 -1.81 5.22
C LEU A 106 0.89 -1.61 4.29
N ALA A 107 0.82 -2.37 3.20
CA ALA A 107 -0.20 -2.23 2.16
C ALA A 107 -1.65 -2.25 2.69
N PRO A 108 -2.06 -3.14 3.63
CA PRO A 108 -3.41 -3.11 4.19
C PRO A 108 -3.76 -1.81 4.93
N ILE A 109 -2.78 -1.20 5.63
CA ILE A 109 -2.98 0.07 6.34
C ILE A 109 -3.19 1.20 5.33
N ALA A 110 -2.34 1.26 4.30
CA ALA A 110 -2.45 2.26 3.25
C ALA A 110 -3.79 2.17 2.50
N TRP A 111 -4.27 0.95 2.26
CA TRP A 111 -5.56 0.70 1.61
C TRP A 111 -6.76 1.15 2.47
N VAL A 112 -6.73 0.85 3.78
CA VAL A 112 -7.76 1.33 4.72
C VAL A 112 -7.76 2.85 4.81
N ALA A 113 -6.58 3.48 4.84
CA ALA A 113 -6.47 4.94 4.81
C ALA A 113 -7.05 5.53 3.51
N LEU A 114 -6.73 4.93 2.36
CA LEU A 114 -7.26 5.33 1.06
C LEU A 114 -8.79 5.29 1.03
N LEU A 115 -9.40 4.15 1.39
CA LEU A 115 -10.86 4.03 1.38
C LEU A 115 -11.53 4.88 2.47
N GLY A 116 -10.93 4.99 3.64
CA GLY A 116 -11.41 5.88 4.71
C GLY A 116 -11.50 7.32 4.23
N SER A 117 -10.45 7.84 3.58
CA SER A 117 -10.44 9.19 3.01
C SER A 117 -11.41 9.34 1.84
N LEU A 118 -11.51 8.33 0.96
CA LEU A 118 -12.45 8.34 -0.16
C LEU A 118 -13.91 8.46 0.33
N LEU A 119 -14.26 7.74 1.40
CA LEU A 119 -15.61 7.79 1.97
C LEU A 119 -15.93 9.16 2.60
N VAL A 120 -14.96 9.84 3.20
CA VAL A 120 -15.18 11.22 3.67
C VAL A 120 -15.49 12.16 2.50
N LEU A 121 -14.76 12.01 1.38
CA LEU A 121 -15.01 12.81 0.18
C LEU A 121 -16.38 12.50 -0.44
N GLY A 122 -16.70 11.22 -0.59
CA GLY A 122 -17.94 10.77 -1.22
C GLY A 122 -19.19 11.18 -0.43
N THR A 123 -19.12 11.19 0.89
CA THR A 123 -20.28 11.44 1.76
C THR A 123 -20.61 12.93 1.95
N GLY A 124 -19.93 13.82 1.24
CA GLY A 124 -20.17 15.27 1.31
C GLY A 124 -19.56 15.95 2.54
N ASN A 125 -18.83 15.22 3.38
CA ASN A 125 -18.16 15.76 4.58
C ASN A 125 -16.86 16.50 4.26
N ALA A 126 -16.46 16.56 2.98
CA ALA A 126 -15.22 17.21 2.54
C ALA A 126 -15.13 18.70 2.93
N GLY A 127 -16.25 19.43 2.94
CA GLY A 127 -16.29 20.84 3.37
C GLY A 127 -16.65 21.07 4.84
N GLY A 128 -16.94 20.01 5.59
CA GLY A 128 -17.40 20.07 6.98
C GLY A 128 -16.27 20.38 7.97
N ARG A 129 -16.62 20.45 9.26
CA ARG A 129 -15.63 20.67 10.34
C ARG A 129 -14.69 19.48 10.45
N ASP A 130 -13.47 19.69 10.94
CA ASP A 130 -12.48 18.62 11.10
C ASP A 130 -12.99 17.44 11.93
N ARG A 131 -13.78 17.71 12.98
CA ARG A 131 -14.42 16.64 13.77
C ARG A 131 -15.36 15.76 12.94
N GLU A 132 -16.14 16.35 12.03
CA GLU A 132 -17.05 15.61 11.15
C GLU A 132 -16.27 14.75 10.16
N ALA A 133 -15.16 15.29 9.62
CA ALA A 133 -14.26 14.54 8.76
C ALA A 133 -13.58 13.38 9.50
N VAL A 134 -13.15 13.57 10.75
CA VAL A 134 -12.59 12.51 11.62
C VAL A 134 -13.61 11.42 11.89
N ASP A 135 -14.85 11.78 12.25
CA ASP A 135 -15.91 10.80 12.52
C ASP A 135 -16.31 10.03 11.25
N ALA A 136 -16.37 10.71 10.10
CA ALA A 136 -16.60 10.07 8.80
C ALA A 136 -15.43 9.16 8.40
N PHE A 137 -14.19 9.60 8.58
CA PHE A 137 -12.99 8.79 8.28
C PHE A 137 -12.96 7.54 9.14
N ARG A 138 -13.23 7.68 10.44
CA ARG A 138 -13.30 6.56 11.37
C ARG A 138 -14.32 5.53 10.92
N ARG A 139 -15.54 5.95 10.57
CA ARG A 139 -16.59 5.06 10.06
C ARG A 139 -16.16 4.39 8.75
N GLY A 140 -15.52 5.14 7.85
CA GLY A 140 -15.02 4.62 6.59
C GLY A 140 -13.90 3.60 6.77
N ALA A 141 -12.98 3.85 7.70
CA ALA A 141 -11.91 2.94 8.06
C ALA A 141 -12.44 1.64 8.70
N LEU A 142 -13.54 1.70 9.45
CA LEU A 142 -14.22 0.49 9.97
C LEU A 142 -14.78 -0.35 8.82
N VAL A 143 -15.48 0.26 7.86
CA VAL A 143 -15.99 -0.44 6.66
C VAL A 143 -14.84 -1.04 5.86
N ALA A 144 -13.80 -0.25 5.58
CA ALA A 144 -12.62 -0.69 4.86
C ALA A 144 -11.92 -1.86 5.58
N SER A 145 -11.80 -1.83 6.91
CA SER A 145 -11.16 -2.93 7.65
C SER A 145 -11.84 -4.28 7.43
N ILE A 146 -13.17 -4.32 7.31
CA ILE A 146 -13.91 -5.55 7.00
C ILE A 146 -13.77 -5.89 5.51
N ALA A 147 -13.84 -4.88 4.65
CA ALA A 147 -13.71 -5.06 3.22
C ALA A 147 -12.32 -5.59 2.79
N ALA A 148 -11.30 -5.45 3.63
CA ALA A 148 -9.97 -5.99 3.41
C ALA A 148 -9.85 -7.49 3.77
N ILE A 149 -10.79 -8.06 4.54
CA ILE A 149 -10.76 -9.46 4.99
C ILE A 149 -10.72 -10.48 3.84
N PRO A 150 -11.47 -10.32 2.72
CA PRO A 150 -11.33 -11.19 1.55
C PRO A 150 -9.89 -11.32 1.04
N GLY A 151 -9.03 -10.32 1.31
CA GLY A 151 -7.60 -10.36 1.02
C GLY A 151 -6.85 -11.57 1.62
N VAL A 152 -7.36 -12.17 2.71
CA VAL A 152 -6.77 -13.39 3.32
C VAL A 152 -6.66 -14.53 2.31
N LEU A 153 -7.63 -14.68 1.41
CA LEU A 153 -7.61 -15.74 0.39
C LEU A 153 -6.36 -15.61 -0.50
N ARG A 154 -6.05 -14.39 -0.92
CA ARG A 154 -4.88 -14.06 -1.76
C ARG A 154 -3.58 -14.34 -1.00
N TYR A 155 -3.50 -13.91 0.26
CA TYR A 155 -2.32 -14.11 1.09
C TYR A 155 -2.02 -15.59 1.33
N ALA A 156 -3.07 -16.39 1.57
CA ALA A 156 -2.94 -17.82 1.79
C ALA A 156 -2.50 -18.57 0.52
N VAL A 157 -2.98 -18.16 -0.66
CA VAL A 157 -2.73 -18.89 -1.91
C VAL A 157 -1.43 -18.47 -2.60
N ARG A 158 -0.96 -17.22 -2.40
CA ARG A 158 0.26 -16.70 -3.07
C ARG A 158 1.46 -17.64 -2.97
N PRO A 159 1.89 -18.15 -1.79
CA PRO A 159 3.06 -19.03 -1.71
C PRO A 159 2.90 -20.31 -2.53
N VAL A 160 1.68 -20.86 -2.57
CA VAL A 160 1.36 -22.09 -3.32
C VAL A 160 1.48 -21.83 -4.81
N VAL A 161 0.93 -20.73 -5.32
CA VAL A 161 1.02 -20.41 -6.75
C VAL A 161 2.46 -20.10 -7.16
N VAL A 162 3.16 -19.28 -6.38
CA VAL A 162 4.58 -18.96 -6.62
C VAL A 162 5.41 -20.26 -6.69
N SER A 163 5.27 -21.15 -5.70
CA SER A 163 6.02 -22.42 -5.70
C SER A 163 5.77 -23.32 -6.92
N ARG A 164 4.58 -23.24 -7.53
CA ARG A 164 4.24 -24.01 -8.74
C ARG A 164 4.82 -23.41 -10.01
N GLY A 165 5.03 -22.10 -10.04
CA GLY A 165 5.61 -21.39 -11.19
C GLY A 165 7.14 -21.45 -11.26
N LEU A 166 7.81 -21.89 -10.20
CA LEU A 166 9.28 -21.90 -10.12
C LEU A 166 10.03 -22.98 -10.93
N PRO A 167 9.49 -24.18 -11.21
CA PRO A 167 10.26 -25.21 -11.92
C PRO A 167 10.83 -24.77 -13.28
N ASP A 168 10.15 -23.84 -13.96
CA ASP A 168 10.56 -23.28 -15.26
C ASP A 168 11.07 -21.83 -15.15
N TRP A 169 11.33 -21.34 -13.93
CA TRP A 169 11.74 -19.96 -13.69
C TRP A 169 13.20 -19.74 -14.09
N THR A 170 13.44 -18.67 -14.83
CA THR A 170 14.77 -18.25 -15.27
C THR A 170 15.00 -16.80 -14.89
N TYR A 171 16.24 -16.46 -14.56
CA TYR A 171 16.64 -15.10 -14.19
C TYR A 171 17.91 -14.68 -14.93
N PRO A 172 18.08 -13.39 -15.22
CA PRO A 172 19.32 -12.88 -15.82
C PRO A 172 20.52 -13.07 -14.88
N ASN A 173 21.70 -13.33 -15.46
CA ASN A 173 22.95 -13.44 -14.70
C ASN A 173 23.55 -12.06 -14.38
N SER A 174 22.81 -11.24 -13.64
CA SER A 174 23.26 -9.94 -13.13
C SER A 174 22.55 -9.64 -11.81
N ILE A 175 23.14 -8.77 -10.98
CA ILE A 175 22.55 -8.37 -9.69
C ILE A 175 21.19 -7.71 -9.91
N ASP A 176 21.10 -6.67 -10.74
CA ASP A 176 19.83 -5.98 -10.99
C ASP A 176 18.80 -6.90 -11.66
N GLY A 177 19.25 -7.80 -12.53
CA GLY A 177 18.41 -8.75 -13.23
C GLY A 177 17.78 -9.78 -12.29
N VAL A 178 18.57 -10.34 -11.36
CA VAL A 178 18.04 -11.29 -10.38
C VAL A 178 17.14 -10.61 -9.34
N GLU A 179 17.43 -9.36 -8.95
CA GLU A 179 16.54 -8.59 -8.07
C GLU A 179 15.18 -8.36 -8.72
N ALA A 180 15.16 -7.91 -9.98
CA ALA A 180 13.93 -7.69 -10.73
C ALA A 180 13.15 -9.00 -10.97
N ALA A 181 13.84 -10.07 -11.37
CA ALA A 181 13.22 -11.37 -11.60
C ALA A 181 12.63 -11.97 -10.31
N ALA A 182 13.32 -11.83 -9.18
CA ALA A 182 12.83 -12.33 -7.88
C ALA A 182 11.59 -11.55 -7.41
N VAL A 183 11.55 -10.24 -7.62
CA VAL A 183 10.35 -9.44 -7.32
C VAL A 183 9.20 -9.81 -8.26
N ASP A 184 9.45 -9.95 -9.57
CA ASP A 184 8.41 -10.33 -10.53
C ASP A 184 7.80 -11.71 -10.20
N ALA A 185 8.64 -12.67 -9.79
CA ALA A 185 8.20 -14.00 -9.37
C ALA A 185 7.26 -14.00 -8.16
N LEU A 186 7.22 -12.95 -7.33
CA LEU A 186 6.25 -12.82 -6.23
C LEU A 186 4.81 -12.58 -6.72
N PHE A 187 4.63 -12.16 -7.97
CA PHE A 187 3.36 -11.78 -8.57
C PHE A 187 3.04 -12.70 -9.75
N PRO A 188 2.55 -13.92 -9.47
CA PRO A 188 2.35 -14.93 -10.50
C PRO A 188 1.28 -14.49 -11.50
N ASN A 189 1.58 -14.61 -12.80
CA ASN A 189 0.68 -14.23 -13.89
C ASN A 189 -0.25 -15.39 -14.33
N GLU A 190 -0.44 -16.39 -13.48
CA GLU A 190 -1.26 -17.55 -13.81
C GLU A 190 -2.77 -17.23 -13.78
N PRO A 191 -3.58 -17.83 -14.67
CA PRO A 191 -5.04 -17.66 -14.64
C PRO A 191 -5.69 -17.99 -13.30
N ALA A 192 -5.12 -18.95 -12.57
CA ALA A 192 -5.60 -19.33 -11.23
C ALA A 192 -5.40 -18.19 -10.21
N TRP A 193 -4.27 -17.48 -10.25
CA TRP A 193 -4.03 -16.31 -9.41
C TRP A 193 -5.00 -15.17 -9.76
N ALA A 194 -5.16 -14.88 -11.05
CA ALA A 194 -6.10 -13.87 -11.51
C ALA A 194 -7.53 -14.14 -11.03
N ALA A 195 -7.99 -15.40 -11.10
CA ALA A 195 -9.30 -15.80 -10.59
C ALA A 195 -9.46 -15.52 -9.09
N ILE A 196 -8.45 -15.84 -8.27
CA ILE A 196 -8.48 -15.61 -6.82
C ILE A 196 -8.52 -14.11 -6.50
N VAL A 197 -7.71 -13.31 -7.21
CA VAL A 197 -7.72 -11.85 -7.05
C VAL A 197 -9.09 -11.28 -7.42
N LEU A 198 -9.68 -11.69 -8.55
CA LEU A 198 -10.98 -11.21 -8.99
C LEU A 198 -12.11 -11.59 -8.02
N VAL A 199 -12.11 -12.82 -7.50
CA VAL A 199 -13.08 -13.25 -6.48
C VAL A 199 -12.94 -12.42 -5.21
N SER A 200 -11.70 -12.19 -4.75
CA SER A 200 -11.42 -11.39 -3.55
C SER A 200 -11.84 -9.93 -3.77
N ALA A 201 -11.53 -9.36 -4.94
CA ALA A 201 -11.89 -7.99 -5.31
C ALA A 201 -13.41 -7.79 -5.39
N LEU A 202 -14.14 -8.75 -5.97
CA LEU A 202 -15.60 -8.70 -6.04
C LEU A 202 -16.22 -8.76 -4.64
N TRP A 203 -15.70 -9.64 -3.78
CA TRP A 203 -16.14 -9.72 -2.38
C TRP A 203 -15.86 -8.42 -1.63
N THR A 204 -14.66 -7.86 -1.77
CA THR A 204 -14.30 -6.55 -1.21
C THR A 204 -15.25 -5.46 -1.68
N ALA A 205 -15.55 -5.38 -2.98
CA ALA A 205 -16.47 -4.40 -3.55
C ALA A 205 -17.89 -4.55 -3.00
N MET A 206 -18.38 -5.79 -2.86
CA MET A 206 -19.67 -6.07 -2.26
C MET A 206 -19.76 -5.58 -0.80
N VAL A 207 -18.71 -5.80 0.00
CA VAL A 207 -18.65 -5.31 1.39
C VAL A 207 -18.60 -3.78 1.43
N VAL A 208 -17.81 -3.15 0.55
CA VAL A 208 -17.76 -1.68 0.45
C VAL A 208 -19.12 -1.12 0.04
N PHE A 209 -19.80 -1.72 -0.93
CA PHE A 209 -21.13 -1.30 -1.35
C PHE A 209 -22.12 -1.34 -0.19
N GLY A 210 -22.21 -2.48 0.49
CA GLY A 210 -23.09 -2.68 1.64
C GLY A 210 -22.77 -1.74 2.81
N GLY A 211 -21.49 -1.65 3.18
CA GLY A 211 -21.04 -0.78 4.27
C GLY A 211 -21.22 0.71 3.96
N THR A 212 -21.03 1.14 2.71
CA THR A 212 -21.26 2.53 2.31
C THR A 212 -22.74 2.89 2.42
N ARG A 213 -23.64 2.00 1.96
CA ARG A 213 -25.09 2.19 2.12
C ARG A 213 -25.54 2.16 3.57
N GLY A 214 -25.11 1.17 4.34
CA GLY A 214 -25.57 0.95 5.71
C GLY A 214 -25.05 1.98 6.70
N VAL A 215 -23.76 2.36 6.61
CA VAL A 215 -23.10 3.22 7.61
C VAL A 215 -23.26 4.71 7.30
N PHE A 216 -23.37 5.06 6.02
CA PHE A 216 -23.44 6.45 5.58
C PHE A 216 -24.77 6.84 4.93
N GLU A 217 -25.72 5.90 4.82
CA GLU A 217 -27.07 6.15 4.27
C GLU A 217 -27.05 6.80 2.88
N THR A 218 -26.03 6.48 2.09
CA THR A 218 -25.80 7.09 0.77
C THR A 218 -26.69 6.49 -0.32
N THR A 219 -26.82 7.21 -1.43
CA THR A 219 -27.47 6.70 -2.64
C THR A 219 -26.72 5.51 -3.26
N ASP A 220 -27.46 4.67 -3.97
CA ASP A 220 -26.94 3.49 -4.68
C ASP A 220 -25.83 3.85 -5.68
N GLY A 221 -25.96 5.01 -6.33
CA GLY A 221 -24.97 5.49 -7.30
C GLY A 221 -23.61 5.75 -6.65
N LEU A 222 -23.57 6.48 -5.53
CA LEU A 222 -22.32 6.76 -4.83
C LEU A 222 -21.70 5.49 -4.25
N ALA A 223 -22.51 4.65 -3.59
CA ALA A 223 -22.04 3.38 -3.05
C ALA A 223 -21.45 2.47 -4.16
N GLY A 224 -22.09 2.45 -5.34
CA GLY A 224 -21.59 1.74 -6.52
C GLY A 224 -20.25 2.25 -7.00
N VAL A 225 -20.03 3.58 -7.04
CA VAL A 225 -18.75 4.19 -7.43
C VAL A 225 -17.63 3.83 -6.44
N VAL A 226 -17.87 3.95 -5.13
CA VAL A 226 -16.87 3.61 -4.11
C VAL A 226 -16.53 2.11 -4.16
N ALA A 227 -17.54 1.25 -4.35
CA ALA A 227 -17.35 -0.19 -4.51
C ALA A 227 -16.55 -0.53 -5.79
N ALA A 228 -16.81 0.15 -6.90
CA ALA A 228 -16.05 -0.01 -8.13
C ALA A 228 -14.58 0.42 -7.97
N ILE A 229 -14.32 1.52 -7.25
CA ILE A 229 -12.96 1.94 -6.93
C ILE A 229 -12.27 0.87 -6.07
N ALA A 230 -12.94 0.37 -5.03
CA ALA A 230 -12.40 -0.70 -4.19
C ALA A 230 -12.09 -1.97 -5.00
N PHE A 231 -12.99 -2.38 -5.89
CA PHE A 231 -12.75 -3.48 -6.84
C PHE A 231 -11.48 -3.24 -7.66
N VAL A 232 -11.38 -2.07 -8.30
CA VAL A 232 -10.24 -1.73 -9.16
C VAL A 232 -8.93 -1.72 -8.39
N THR A 233 -8.91 -1.16 -7.17
CA THR A 233 -7.67 -1.11 -6.35
C THR A 233 -7.10 -2.48 -6.02
N VAL A 234 -7.95 -3.51 -5.92
CA VAL A 234 -7.54 -4.90 -5.68
C VAL A 234 -7.30 -5.64 -7.00
N ALA A 235 -8.22 -5.53 -7.97
CA ALA A 235 -8.14 -6.24 -9.24
C ALA A 235 -6.99 -5.76 -10.14
N ALA A 236 -6.55 -4.51 -10.00
CA ALA A 236 -5.42 -3.96 -10.73
C ALA A 236 -4.08 -4.64 -10.36
N SER A 237 -4.03 -5.47 -9.31
CA SER A 237 -2.87 -6.31 -9.01
C SER A 237 -2.61 -7.40 -10.06
N VAL A 238 -3.58 -7.71 -10.93
CA VAL A 238 -3.44 -8.73 -11.98
C VAL A 238 -2.67 -8.22 -13.20
N PRO A 239 -3.02 -7.06 -13.82
CA PRO A 239 -2.33 -6.59 -15.03
C PRO A 239 -1.03 -5.83 -14.77
N LEU A 240 -0.77 -5.37 -13.55
CA LEU A 240 0.41 -4.55 -13.25
C LEU A 240 1.62 -5.45 -12.99
N THR A 241 2.46 -5.63 -14.00
CA THR A 241 3.80 -6.19 -13.80
C THR A 241 4.64 -5.21 -12.98
N ASN A 242 5.28 -5.70 -11.92
CA ASN A 242 5.83 -4.85 -10.86
C ASN A 242 7.15 -4.12 -11.22
N GLY A 243 7.51 -4.07 -12.50
CA GLY A 243 8.79 -3.55 -12.97
C GLY A 243 9.03 -2.06 -12.78
N GLY A 244 8.02 -1.27 -12.40
CA GLY A 244 8.11 0.20 -12.37
C GLY A 244 8.44 0.86 -11.02
N TRP A 245 8.10 0.24 -9.89
CA TRP A 245 8.00 0.95 -8.59
C TRP A 245 8.92 0.41 -7.49
N ILE A 246 9.73 -0.61 -7.81
CA ILE A 246 10.69 -1.28 -6.91
C ILE A 246 11.68 -0.28 -6.29
N GLY A 247 11.99 0.82 -6.99
CA GLY A 247 12.95 1.83 -6.55
C GLY A 247 12.42 2.88 -5.56
N LEU A 248 11.11 3.00 -5.34
CA LEU A 248 10.62 4.00 -4.39
C LEU A 248 10.85 3.52 -2.94
N PRO A 249 11.44 4.37 -2.07
CA PRO A 249 11.65 4.04 -0.67
C PRO A 249 10.32 3.74 0.02
N SER A 250 10.19 2.58 0.67
CA SER A 250 8.96 2.20 1.39
C SER A 250 8.55 3.25 2.44
N LEU A 251 9.53 3.91 3.05
CA LEU A 251 9.31 5.00 4.00
C LEU A 251 8.64 6.23 3.38
N LEU A 252 8.90 6.52 2.10
CA LEU A 252 8.25 7.62 1.40
C LEU A 252 6.75 7.35 1.26
N GLY A 253 6.36 6.12 0.89
CA GLY A 253 4.95 5.74 0.80
C GLY A 253 4.21 5.92 2.12
N ILE A 254 4.78 5.41 3.22
CA ILE A 254 4.22 5.60 4.57
C ILE A 254 4.12 7.09 4.93
N PHE A 255 5.19 7.84 4.70
CA PHE A 255 5.24 9.26 5.00
C PHE A 255 4.13 10.01 4.26
N LEU A 256 3.98 9.77 2.95
CA LEU A 256 2.92 10.36 2.14
C LEU A 256 1.52 9.95 2.63
N THR A 257 1.30 8.67 2.97
CA THR A 257 0.01 8.24 3.52
C THR A 257 -0.30 8.93 4.85
N VAL A 258 0.66 9.01 5.78
CA VAL A 258 0.48 9.65 7.09
C VAL A 258 0.25 11.15 6.94
N VAL A 259 1.10 11.84 6.18
CA VAL A 259 0.96 13.29 5.92
C VAL A 259 -0.34 13.58 5.20
N GLY A 260 -0.71 12.77 4.21
CA GLY A 260 -1.98 12.86 3.50
C GLY A 260 -3.17 12.71 4.44
N VAL A 261 -3.20 11.69 5.29
CA VAL A 261 -4.29 11.49 6.27
C VAL A 261 -4.34 12.63 7.30
N LEU A 262 -3.20 13.07 7.83
CA LEU A 262 -3.17 14.16 8.80
C LEU A 262 -3.62 15.49 8.18
N GLY A 263 -3.10 15.83 7.00
CA GLY A 263 -3.52 17.01 6.25
C GLY A 263 -5.01 16.96 5.89
N PHE A 264 -5.52 15.78 5.56
CA PHE A 264 -6.93 15.55 5.27
C PHE A 264 -7.83 15.79 6.49
N LEU A 265 -7.45 15.25 7.65
CA LEU A 265 -8.24 15.34 8.87
C LEU A 265 -8.13 16.70 9.58
N ALA A 266 -7.02 17.42 9.38
CA ALA A 266 -6.73 18.71 10.02
C ALA A 266 -6.74 19.90 9.06
N SER A 267 -7.36 19.76 7.88
CA SER A 267 -7.39 20.83 6.86
C SER A 267 -7.97 22.13 7.41
N GLY A 268 -9.08 22.09 8.17
CA GLY A 268 -9.70 23.28 8.73
C GLY A 268 -8.78 23.99 9.73
N ALA A 269 -8.21 23.24 10.67
CA ALA A 269 -7.26 23.75 11.66
C ALA A 269 -6.01 24.33 11.00
N TYR A 270 -5.45 23.66 9.98
CA TYR A 270 -4.30 24.16 9.23
C TYR A 270 -4.59 25.51 8.57
N ILE A 271 -5.75 25.64 7.90
CA ILE A 271 -6.15 26.89 7.24
C ILE A 271 -6.35 28.01 8.29
N SER A 272 -7.01 27.70 9.41
CA SER A 272 -7.21 28.68 10.49
C SER A 272 -5.89 29.19 11.05
N VAL A 273 -4.93 28.29 11.31
CA VAL A 273 -3.59 28.64 11.80
C VAL A 273 -2.81 29.45 10.75
N SER A 274 -2.84 29.04 9.49
CA SER A 274 -2.18 29.76 8.39
C SER A 274 -2.69 31.20 8.28
N LYS A 275 -4.01 31.41 8.36
CA LYS A 275 -4.61 32.74 8.35
C LYS A 275 -4.21 33.57 9.58
N SER A 276 -4.10 32.96 10.75
CA SER A 276 -3.65 33.66 11.96
C SER A 276 -2.23 34.23 11.81
N PHE A 277 -1.34 33.55 11.08
CA PHE A 277 0.00 34.07 10.79
C PHE A 277 0.01 35.17 9.72
N GLU A 278 -0.87 35.10 8.71
CA GLU A 278 -1.00 36.17 7.71
C GLU A 278 -1.58 37.47 8.30
N LEU A 279 -2.49 37.36 9.27
CA LEU A 279 -3.11 38.51 9.95
C LEU A 279 -2.18 39.25 10.91
N ILE A 280 -1.03 38.69 11.28
CA ILE A 280 -0.02 39.43 12.06
C ILE A 280 0.54 40.63 11.26
N GLY A 281 0.34 40.66 9.93
CA GLY A 281 0.63 41.82 9.07
C GLY A 281 -0.53 42.79 8.83
N PHE A 282 -1.78 42.41 9.10
CA PHE A 282 -2.97 43.21 8.81
C PHE A 282 -3.95 43.15 10.00
N GLY A 283 -3.93 44.21 10.82
CA GLY A 283 -4.81 44.32 11.99
C GLY A 283 -6.29 44.33 11.62
N GLY A 284 -6.96 43.19 11.79
CA GLY A 284 -8.41 43.04 11.64
C GLY A 284 -8.93 41.98 12.60
N THR A 285 -9.78 42.38 13.53
CA THR A 285 -10.19 41.65 14.74
C THR A 285 -11.37 40.69 14.56
N GLU A 286 -11.64 40.19 13.36
CA GLU A 286 -12.77 39.27 13.12
C GLU A 286 -12.28 37.83 12.83
N GLU A 287 -12.83 36.85 13.55
CA GLU A 287 -12.59 35.43 13.30
C GLU A 287 -13.11 35.04 11.91
N VAL A 288 -12.23 35.09 10.91
CA VAL A 288 -12.58 34.65 9.55
C VAL A 288 -12.64 33.13 9.52
N ARG A 289 -13.86 32.57 9.60
CA ARG A 289 -14.08 31.13 9.38
C ARG A 289 -13.74 30.77 7.93
N PRO A 290 -13.02 29.66 7.68
CA PRO A 290 -12.73 29.23 6.32
C PRO A 290 -14.01 28.78 5.60
N GLU A 291 -14.13 29.18 4.34
CA GLU A 291 -15.23 28.78 3.48
C GLU A 291 -15.22 27.26 3.25
N PRO A 292 -16.37 26.56 3.29
CA PRO A 292 -16.43 25.10 3.17
C PRO A 292 -15.79 24.55 1.89
N TRP A 293 -15.96 25.23 0.75
CA TRP A 293 -15.38 24.79 -0.52
C TRP A 293 -13.84 24.81 -0.49
N TYR A 294 -13.26 25.76 0.25
CA TYR A 294 -11.81 25.91 0.37
C TYR A 294 -11.20 24.82 1.25
N VAL A 295 -11.89 24.44 2.33
CA VAL A 295 -11.55 23.27 3.15
C VAL A 295 -11.65 21.99 2.31
N GLY A 296 -12.73 21.85 1.52
CA GLY A 296 -12.91 20.72 0.61
C GLY A 296 -11.77 20.56 -0.40
N LEU A 297 -11.28 21.67 -0.97
CA LEU A 297 -10.14 21.66 -1.89
C LEU A 297 -8.85 21.16 -1.23
N HIS A 298 -8.57 21.58 0.02
CA HIS A 298 -7.41 21.11 0.78
C HIS A 298 -7.50 19.62 1.10
N ARG A 299 -8.69 19.15 1.50
CA ARG A 299 -8.93 17.72 1.71
C ARG A 299 -8.78 16.92 0.42
N PHE A 300 -9.24 17.42 -0.72
CA PHE A 300 -8.99 16.77 -2.00
C PHE A 300 -7.49 16.69 -2.32
N GLY A 301 -6.74 17.77 -2.13
CA GLY A 301 -5.28 17.77 -2.30
C GLY A 301 -4.60 16.74 -1.38
N ALA A 302 -4.98 16.70 -0.11
CA ALA A 302 -4.47 15.72 0.86
C ALA A 302 -4.85 14.28 0.49
N PHE A 303 -6.03 14.05 -0.07
CA PHE A 303 -6.43 12.74 -0.61
C PHE A 303 -5.56 12.30 -1.78
N VAL A 304 -5.18 13.20 -2.70
CA VAL A 304 -4.20 12.89 -3.76
C VAL A 304 -2.86 12.46 -3.17
N VAL A 305 -2.43 13.07 -2.06
CA VAL A 305 -1.22 12.64 -1.33
C VAL A 305 -1.40 11.25 -0.72
N VAL A 306 -2.58 10.92 -0.18
CA VAL A 306 -2.90 9.55 0.29
C VAL A 306 -2.83 8.54 -0.86
N VAL A 307 -3.39 8.86 -2.03
CA VAL A 307 -3.31 8.02 -3.24
C VAL A 307 -1.85 7.81 -3.65
N ALA A 308 -1.04 8.88 -3.68
CA ALA A 308 0.38 8.78 -3.99
C ALA A 308 1.13 7.91 -2.97
N GLY A 309 0.83 8.04 -1.68
CA GLY A 309 1.39 7.18 -0.63
C GLY A 309 1.01 5.72 -0.82
N TYR A 310 -0.26 5.43 -1.10
CA TYR A 310 -0.74 4.09 -1.39
C TYR A 310 -0.01 3.47 -2.60
N LEU A 311 0.13 4.21 -3.70
CA LEU A 311 0.87 3.75 -4.88
C LEU A 311 2.36 3.53 -4.56
N ALA A 312 3.00 4.43 -3.81
CA ALA A 312 4.41 4.31 -3.43
C ALA A 312 4.70 3.17 -2.44
N THR A 313 3.68 2.69 -1.71
CA THR A 313 3.76 1.45 -0.92
C THR A 313 3.58 0.18 -1.75
N ASP A 314 3.51 0.27 -3.08
CA ASP A 314 3.11 -0.81 -4.00
C ASP A 314 1.75 -1.40 -3.64
N GLY A 315 0.86 -0.54 -3.12
CA GLY A 315 -0.45 -0.93 -2.61
C GLY A 315 -1.20 -1.78 -3.62
N VAL A 316 -1.27 -1.34 -4.88
CA VAL A 316 -2.02 -2.06 -5.92
C VAL A 316 -1.51 -3.48 -6.17
N ALA A 317 -0.20 -3.73 -6.13
CA ALA A 317 0.32 -5.08 -6.31
C ALA A 317 0.15 -5.94 -5.04
N LEU A 318 0.18 -5.31 -3.88
CA LEU A 318 0.25 -5.97 -2.58
C LEU A 318 -1.10 -6.10 -1.86
N THR A 319 -2.16 -5.40 -2.28
CA THR A 319 -3.54 -5.43 -1.73
C THR A 319 -4.54 -6.17 -2.58
#